data_AF-A0A6C0APF1-F1
#
_entry.id   AF-A0A6C0APF1-F1
#
_cell.length_a   1.000
_cell.length_b   1.000
_cell.length_c   1.000
_cell.angle_alpha   90.00
_cell.angle_beta   90.00
_cell.angle_gamma   90.00
#
_symmetry.space_group_name_H-M   'P 1'
#
loop_
_entity.id
_entity.type
_entity.pdbx_description
1 polymer ?
#
loop_
_entity_poly.entity_id
_entity_poly.type
_entity_poly.pdbx_seq_one_letter_code
_entity_poly.pdbx_strand_id
1 'polypeptide(L)' 'MARKTMKAKKGKKGTRKASPWNKFVKKIFDEGRKKSKDYKFSTALKDASRRKGEMKNM' A
#
# COMPACT_ATOMS: atom_id res chain seq x y z
N MET A 1 1.59 49.72 2.54
CA MET A 1 2.17 48.36 2.64
C MET A 1 1.13 47.40 3.21
N ALA A 2 0.57 46.50 2.41
CA ALA A 2 -0.24 45.39 2.92
C ALA A 2 0.11 44.12 2.13
N ARG A 3 1.05 43.33 2.65
CA ARG A 3 1.46 42.06 2.06
C ARG A 3 0.43 41.00 2.44
N LYS A 4 -0.48 40.69 1.51
CA LYS A 4 -1.45 39.60 1.63
C LYS A 4 -0.69 38.27 1.63
N THR A 5 -0.52 37.66 2.80
CA THR A 5 0.10 36.35 2.96
C THR A 5 -0.79 35.29 2.32
N MET A 6 -0.41 34.82 1.14
CA MET A 6 -1.07 33.69 0.50
C MET A 6 -0.82 32.44 1.34
N LYS A 7 -1.81 32.08 2.16
CA LYS A 7 -1.84 30.83 2.91
C LYS A 7 -1.86 29.67 1.92
N ALA A 8 -0.73 28.98 1.77
CA ALA A 8 -0.60 27.83 0.89
C ALA A 8 -1.68 26.80 1.24
N LYS A 9 -2.70 26.66 0.37
CA LYS A 9 -3.66 25.56 0.43
C LYS A 9 -2.86 24.28 0.25
N LYS A 10 -2.62 23.57 1.35
CA LYS A 10 -2.06 22.21 1.38
C LYS A 10 -2.93 21.33 0.46
N GLY A 11 -2.43 21.11 -0.76
CA GLY A 11 -3.12 20.31 -1.76
C GLY A 11 -3.51 18.96 -1.15
N LYS A 12 -4.78 18.55 -1.34
CA LYS A 12 -5.23 17.21 -0.96
C LYS A 12 -4.29 16.21 -1.64
N LYS A 13 -3.53 15.47 -0.83
CA LYS A 13 -2.64 14.39 -1.25
C LYS A 13 -3.47 13.42 -2.08
N GLY A 14 -3.39 13.52 -3.42
CA GLY A 14 -4.13 12.65 -4.32
C GLY A 14 -3.87 11.20 -3.94
N THR A 15 -4.92 10.45 -3.64
CA THR A 15 -4.82 9.02 -3.34
C THR A 15 -4.39 8.32 -4.63
N ARG A 16 -3.07 8.21 -4.84
CA ARG A 16 -2.51 7.41 -5.95
C ARG A 16 -3.19 6.06 -5.90
N LYS A 17 -3.82 5.65 -7.00
CA LYS A 17 -4.51 4.35 -7.07
C LYS A 17 -3.54 3.28 -6.59
N ALA A 18 -3.99 2.47 -5.63
CA ALA A 18 -3.17 1.41 -5.07
C ALA A 18 -2.65 0.53 -6.21
N SER A 19 -1.32 0.46 -6.36
CA SER A 19 -0.66 -0.38 -7.34
C SER A 19 -1.19 -1.82 -7.25
N PRO A 20 -1.31 -2.58 -8.36
CA PRO A 20 -1.70 -3.98 -8.34
C PRO A 20 -0.92 -4.80 -7.30
N TRP A 21 0.36 -4.50 -7.15
CA TRP A 21 1.22 -5.08 -6.11
C TRP A 21 0.71 -4.80 -4.69
N ASN A 22 0.29 -3.58 -4.41
CA ASN A 22 -0.19 -3.19 -3.09
C ASN A 22 -1.54 -3.85 -2.76
N LYS A 23 -2.40 -4.06 -3.76
CA LYS A 23 -3.64 -4.84 -3.59
C LYS A 23 -3.34 -6.32 -3.31
N PHE A 24 -2.37 -6.89 -4.01
CA PHE A 24 -1.95 -8.27 -3.83
C PHE A 24 -1.38 -8.53 -2.43
N VAL A 25 -0.43 -7.70 -1.99
CA VAL A 25 0.13 -7.78 -0.63
C VAL A 25 -0.97 -7.60 0.42
N LYS A 26 -1.89 -6.67 0.21
CA LYS A 26 -3.01 -6.45 1.13
C LYS A 26 -3.93 -7.68 1.22
N LYS A 27 -4.19 -8.37 0.11
CA LYS A 27 -4.97 -9.62 0.08
C LYS A 27 -4.30 -10.73 0.89
N ILE A 28 -3.00 -10.95 0.66
CA ILE A 28 -2.21 -11.95 1.42
C ILE A 28 -2.15 -11.60 2.90
N PHE A 29 -1.97 -10.32 3.23
CA PHE A 29 -1.96 -9.86 4.60
C PHE A 29 -3.30 -10.10 5.30
N ASP A 30 -4.42 -9.81 4.64
CA ASP A 30 -5.76 -10.05 5.19
C ASP A 30 -6.03 -11.55 5.40
N GLU A 31 -5.67 -12.40 4.42
CA GLU A 31 -5.75 -13.85 4.53
C GLU A 31 -4.87 -14.41 5.66
N GLY A 32 -3.62 -13.96 5.76
CA GLY A 32 -2.72 -14.38 6.81
C GLY A 32 -3.15 -13.89 8.20
N ARG A 33 -3.69 -12.68 8.29
CA ARG A 33 -4.19 -12.11 9.55
C ARG A 33 -5.48 -12.78 10.04
N LYS A 34 -6.30 -13.29 9.12
CA LYS A 34 -7.45 -14.15 9.45
C LYS A 34 -7.02 -15.50 10.02
N LYS A 35 -5.92 -16.08 9.53
CA LYS A 35 -5.36 -17.34 10.04
C LYS A 35 -4.56 -17.16 11.34
N SER A 36 -3.87 -16.05 11.49
CA SER A 36 -3.03 -15.78 12.67
C SER A 36 -3.02 -14.28 12.97
N LYS A 37 -3.47 -13.89 14.16
CA LYS A 37 -3.48 -12.47 14.57
C LYS A 37 -2.09 -11.83 14.56
N ASP A 38 -1.04 -12.64 14.79
CA ASP A 38 0.36 -12.24 14.73
C ASP A 38 0.97 -12.19 13.32
N TYR A 39 0.16 -12.37 12.27
CA TYR A 39 0.64 -12.30 10.91
C TYR A 39 1.14 -10.89 10.60
N LYS A 40 2.46 -10.76 10.41
CA LYS A 40 3.14 -9.48 10.16
C LYS A 40 3.11 -9.13 8.68
N PHE A 41 3.08 -7.83 8.41
CA PHE A 41 3.15 -7.31 7.03
C PHE A 41 4.44 -7.74 6.32
N SER A 42 5.56 -7.85 7.04
CA SER A 42 6.82 -8.38 6.49
C SER A 42 6.71 -9.83 6.02
N THR A 43 5.88 -10.65 6.69
CA THR A 43 5.59 -12.02 6.26
C THR A 43 4.73 -12.00 5.00
N ALA A 44 3.70 -11.13 4.96
CA ALA A 44 2.88 -10.93 3.77
C ALA A 44 3.71 -10.50 2.54
N LEU A 45 4.73 -9.66 2.73
CA LEU A 45 5.64 -9.24 1.66
C LEU A 45 6.52 -10.38 1.16
N LYS A 46 6.98 -11.27 2.06
CA LYS A 46 7.77 -12.46 1.70
C LYS A 46 6.91 -13.48 0.96
N ASP A 47 5.70 -13.76 1.44
CA ASP A 47 4.71 -14.61 0.75
C ASP A 47 4.33 -14.03 -0.60
N ALA A 48 4.05 -12.72 -0.64
CA ALA A 48 3.76 -12.02 -1.88
C ALA A 48 4.94 -12.10 -2.86
N SER A 49 6.18 -11.94 -2.39
CA SER A 49 7.38 -12.04 -3.23
C SER A 49 7.62 -13.44 -3.77
N ARG A 50 7.36 -14.48 -2.97
CA ARG A 50 7.42 -15.88 -3.43
C ARG A 50 6.36 -16.16 -4.51
N ARG A 51 5.15 -15.61 -4.35
CA ARG A 51 4.07 -15.68 -5.36
C ARG A 51 4.25 -14.68 -6.51
N LYS A 52 5.12 -13.68 -6.36
CA LYS A 52 5.42 -12.65 -7.39
C LYS A 52 6.04 -13.26 -8.64
N GLY A 53 6.64 -14.45 -8.54
CA GLY A 53 7.04 -15.24 -9.70
C GLY A 53 5.90 -15.47 -10.69
N GLU A 54 4.66 -15.65 -10.20
CA GLU A 54 3.46 -15.77 -11.05
C GLU A 54 2.97 -14.42 -11.58
N MET A 55 3.23 -13.32 -10.87
CA MET A 55 2.86 -11.97 -11.32
C MET A 55 3.85 -11.38 -12.35
N LYS A 56 5.09 -11.89 -12.43
CA LYS A 56 6.07 -11.46 -13.45
C LYS A 56 5.74 -12.04 -14.84
N ASN A 57 4.99 -13.15 -14.89
CA ASN A 57 4.53 -13.77 -16.13
C ASN A 57 3.10 -13.33 -16.53
N MET A 58 2.59 -12.23 -15.97
CA MET A 58 1.27 -11.65 -16.27
C MET A 58 1.38 -10.24 -16.85
#